data_AF-A0A7G2M7H8-F1
#
_entry.id   AF-A0A7G2M7H8-F1
#
_cell.length_a   1.000
_cell.length_b   1.000
_cell.length_c   1.000
_cell.angle_alpha   90.00
_cell.angle_beta   90.00
_cell.angle_gamma   90.00
#
_symmetry.space_group_name_H-M   'P 1'
#
loop_
_entity.id
_entity.type
_entity.pdbx_description
1 polymer ?
#
loop_
_entity_poly.entity_id
_entity_poly.type
_entity_poly.pdbx_seq_one_letter_code
_entity_poly.pdbx_strand_id
1 'polypeptide(L)'
;MYVSGQNWNKIFKDIYKNHFLVKDNECAIYGFYNLWKNSEFLKRMKTISMIDTVFILQRNSIESYALSSTIWNRQDSLIVSSEDQGKTFNVENESSFTNYMTKLVSEWNTVEIKKEEIENAVLSSEIIVAIRIIFNKNKYRIDYLFFNDFFNIERDRWK
;
A
#
# COMPACT_ATOMS: atom_id res chain seq x y z
N MET A 1 13.11 21.71 14.29
CA MET A 1 12.69 22.41 13.06
C MET A 1 12.07 21.37 12.13
N TYR A 2 10.74 21.21 12.17
CA TYR A 2 10.03 20.22 11.36
C TYR A 2 10.02 20.72 9.91
N VAL A 3 10.50 19.91 8.98
CA VAL A 3 10.41 20.22 7.54
C VAL A 3 8.95 20.03 7.12
N SER A 4 8.16 21.10 7.23
CA SER A 4 6.75 21.20 6.84
C SER A 4 6.58 21.37 5.32
N GLY A 5 7.26 20.56 4.51
CA GLY A 5 7.36 20.80 3.07
C GLY A 5 6.64 19.81 2.17
N GLN A 6 6.25 18.64 2.67
CA GLN A 6 5.76 17.56 1.82
C GLN A 6 4.28 17.26 2.06
N ASN A 7 3.53 17.41 0.98
CA ASN A 7 2.08 17.29 0.97
C ASN A 7 1.73 15.90 0.44
N TRP A 8 1.05 15.07 1.24
CA TRP A 8 0.54 13.76 0.82
C TRP A 8 -0.21 13.82 -0.51
N ASN A 9 -0.94 14.89 -0.81
CA ASN A 9 -1.59 15.09 -2.11
C ASN A 9 -0.58 15.14 -3.28
N LYS A 10 0.57 15.80 -3.11
CA LYS A 10 1.63 15.80 -4.13
C LYS A 10 2.22 14.40 -4.29
N ILE A 11 2.53 13.72 -3.18
CA ILE A 11 3.11 12.37 -3.20
C ILE A 11 2.14 11.41 -3.89
N PHE A 12 0.86 11.40 -3.55
CA PHE A 12 -0.12 10.53 -4.20
C PHE A 12 -0.34 10.87 -5.68
N LYS A 13 -0.23 12.15 -6.08
CA LYS A 13 -0.23 12.52 -7.50
C LYS A 13 0.99 11.98 -8.24
N ASP A 14 2.16 12.03 -7.63
CA ASP A 14 3.38 11.45 -8.21
C ASP A 14 3.30 9.93 -8.24
N ILE A 15 2.69 9.33 -7.20
CA ILE A 15 2.41 7.90 -7.17
C ILE A 15 1.57 7.51 -8.36
N TYR A 16 0.41 8.16 -8.51
CA TYR A 16 -0.51 7.95 -9.62
C TYR A 16 0.21 8.11 -10.96
N LYS A 17 0.90 9.22 -11.21
CA LYS A 17 1.59 9.47 -12.50
C LYS A 17 2.62 8.40 -12.87
N ASN A 18 3.39 7.90 -11.90
CA ASN A 18 4.43 6.91 -12.14
C ASN A 18 3.87 5.48 -12.21
N HIS A 19 2.67 5.23 -11.67
CA HIS A 19 2.00 3.92 -11.67
C HIS A 19 1.40 3.54 -13.03
N PHE A 20 1.01 4.52 -13.86
CA PHE A 20 0.35 4.31 -15.17
C PHE A 20 1.25 3.73 -16.28
N LEU A 21 2.48 3.31 -15.97
CA LEU A 21 3.36 2.66 -16.93
C LEU A 21 3.41 1.12 -16.80
N VAL A 22 2.65 0.52 -15.86
CA VAL A 22 2.71 -0.92 -15.57
C VAL A 22 1.32 -1.57 -15.64
N LYS A 23 0.96 -2.07 -16.84
CA LYS A 23 -0.06 -3.07 -17.26
C LYS A 23 -1.53 -3.04 -16.74
N ASP A 24 -2.47 -3.24 -17.68
CA ASP A 24 -3.81 -3.87 -17.70
C ASP A 24 -4.73 -3.96 -16.44
N ASN A 25 -4.51 -3.20 -15.38
CA ASN A 25 -5.33 -3.29 -14.16
C ASN A 25 -5.95 -1.94 -13.74
N GLU A 26 -6.60 -1.28 -14.70
CA GLU A 26 -7.16 0.08 -14.57
C GLU A 26 -8.13 0.23 -13.37
N CYS A 27 -8.92 -0.80 -13.04
CA CYS A 27 -9.88 -0.75 -11.93
C CYS A 27 -9.21 -0.64 -10.55
N ALA A 28 -8.11 -1.37 -10.31
CA ALA A 28 -7.38 -1.30 -9.04
C ALA A 28 -6.77 0.09 -8.81
N ILE A 29 -6.27 0.70 -9.88
CA ILE A 29 -5.61 2.01 -9.83
C ILE A 29 -6.63 3.13 -9.58
N TYR A 30 -7.82 3.02 -10.19
CA TYR A 30 -8.87 4.03 -10.03
C TYR A 30 -9.40 4.10 -8.58
N GLY A 31 -9.60 2.93 -7.96
CA GLY A 31 -10.05 2.85 -6.58
C GLY A 31 -9.08 3.53 -5.61
N PHE A 32 -7.80 3.18 -5.66
CA PHE A 32 -6.80 3.81 -4.78
C PHE A 32 -6.64 5.31 -5.05
N TYR A 33 -6.78 5.74 -6.30
CA TYR A 33 -6.73 7.16 -6.62
C TYR A 33 -7.86 7.96 -6.00
N ASN A 34 -9.09 7.42 -6.01
CA ASN A 34 -10.23 8.05 -5.34
C ASN A 34 -10.00 8.13 -3.82
N LEU A 35 -9.49 7.05 -3.22
CA LEU A 35 -9.15 7.02 -1.79
C LEU A 35 -8.11 8.10 -1.46
N TRP A 36 -7.06 8.23 -2.26
CA TRP A 36 -6.01 9.23 -2.06
C TRP A 36 -6.46 10.67 -2.27
N LYS A 37 -7.56 10.88 -2.98
CA LYS A 37 -8.20 12.19 -3.14
C LYS A 37 -9.18 12.53 -2.01
N ASN A 38 -9.65 11.53 -1.26
CA ASN A 38 -10.60 11.73 -0.19
C ASN A 38 -9.99 12.65 0.90
N SER A 39 -10.71 13.71 1.26
CA SER A 39 -10.23 14.74 2.18
C SER A 39 -10.04 14.21 3.61
N GLU A 40 -10.92 13.32 4.07
CA GLU A 40 -10.81 12.69 5.38
C GLU A 40 -9.65 11.69 5.41
N PHE A 41 -9.45 10.93 4.33
CA PHE A 41 -8.28 10.06 4.20
C PHE A 41 -6.98 10.87 4.24
N LEU A 42 -6.92 11.99 3.50
CA LEU A 42 -5.78 12.90 3.52
C LEU A 42 -5.54 13.52 4.90
N LYS A 43 -6.59 13.80 5.67
CA LYS A 43 -6.45 14.26 7.07
C LYS A 43 -5.82 13.17 7.94
N ARG A 44 -6.22 11.91 7.78
CA ARG A 44 -5.60 10.76 8.48
C ARG A 44 -4.15 10.57 8.05
N MET A 45 -3.85 10.64 6.76
CA MET A 45 -2.47 10.52 6.28
C MET A 45 -1.54 11.58 6.88
N LYS A 46 -2.03 12.81 7.14
CA LYS A 46 -1.22 13.86 7.80
C LYS A 46 -0.77 13.50 9.22
N THR A 47 -1.39 12.51 9.87
CA THR A 47 -0.92 12.02 11.17
C THR A 47 0.25 11.06 11.04
N ILE A 48 0.46 10.45 9.86
CA ILE A 48 1.64 9.62 9.59
C ILE A 48 2.85 10.52 9.38
N SER A 49 3.84 10.35 10.26
CA SER A 49 5.07 11.13 10.21
C SER A 49 5.92 10.84 8.95
N MET A 50 6.44 11.88 8.30
CA MET A 50 7.29 11.76 7.10
C MET A 50 8.78 11.81 7.48
N ILE A 51 9.22 10.96 8.40
CA ILE A 51 10.55 11.05 9.00
C ILE A 51 11.63 10.21 8.29
N ASP A 52 11.28 9.04 7.79
CA ASP A 52 12.22 8.09 7.18
C ASP A 52 11.63 7.38 5.97
N THR A 53 10.96 6.26 6.17
CA THR A 53 10.38 5.44 5.11
C THR A 53 8.95 5.16 5.47
N VAL A 54 8.04 5.54 4.57
CA VAL A 54 6.65 5.10 4.65
C VAL A 54 6.45 3.97 3.66
N PHE A 55 5.86 2.89 4.14
CA PHE A 55 5.42 1.76 3.36
C PHE A 55 3.91 1.84 3.18
N ILE A 56 3.45 1.45 2.00
CA ILE A 56 2.03 1.30 1.66
C ILE A 56 1.89 -0.06 1.01
N LEU A 57 1.00 -0.88 1.54
CA LEU A 57 0.62 -2.16 0.95
C LEU A 57 -0.85 -2.12 0.60
N GLN A 58 -1.16 -2.46 -0.64
CA GLN A 58 -2.46 -2.22 -1.25
C GLN A 58 -2.92 -3.43 -2.05
N ARG A 59 -4.18 -3.82 -1.85
CA ARG A 59 -4.85 -4.91 -2.57
C ARG A 59 -6.23 -4.45 -3.00
N ASN A 60 -6.57 -4.73 -4.25
CA ASN A 60 -7.91 -4.50 -4.75
C ASN A 60 -8.56 -5.83 -5.11
N SER A 61 -9.78 -6.02 -4.64
CA SER A 61 -10.62 -7.11 -5.07
C SER A 61 -11.34 -6.74 -6.36
N ILE A 62 -11.04 -7.46 -7.44
CA ILE A 62 -11.65 -7.21 -8.76
C ILE A 62 -13.17 -7.46 -8.71
N GLU A 63 -13.60 -8.46 -7.94
CA GLU A 63 -15.00 -8.87 -7.86
C GLU A 63 -15.85 -7.90 -7.05
N SER A 64 -15.35 -7.46 -5.90
CA SER A 64 -16.10 -6.60 -4.96
C SER A 64 -15.80 -5.11 -5.10
N TYR A 65 -14.78 -4.74 -5.88
CA TYR A 65 -14.20 -3.39 -5.92
C TYR A 65 -13.76 -2.87 -4.54
N ALA A 66 -13.58 -3.78 -3.58
CA ALA A 66 -13.10 -3.46 -2.25
C ALA A 66 -11.59 -3.26 -2.26
N LEU A 67 -11.16 -2.22 -1.55
CA LEU A 67 -9.75 -1.87 -1.41
C LEU A 67 -9.32 -2.12 0.03
N SER A 68 -8.15 -2.71 0.19
CA SER A 68 -7.43 -2.78 1.46
C SER A 68 -6.12 -2.05 1.34
N SER A 69 -5.80 -1.22 2.32
CA SER A 69 -4.53 -0.51 2.39
C SER A 69 -3.99 -0.55 3.82
N THR A 70 -2.74 -0.98 3.97
CA THR A 70 -1.97 -0.79 5.22
C THR A 70 -0.86 0.20 4.93
N ILE A 71 -0.80 1.28 5.69
CA ILE A 71 0.20 2.34 5.59
C ILE A 71 0.95 2.39 6.90
N TRP A 72 2.28 2.36 6.87
CA TRP A 72 3.05 2.41 8.11
C TRP A 72 4.44 2.99 7.92
N ASN A 73 5.01 3.46 9.02
CA ASN A 73 6.43 3.74 9.17
C ASN A 73 6.88 3.16 10.53
N ARG A 74 8.04 3.57 11.04
CA ARG A 74 8.55 3.10 12.33
C ARG A 74 7.81 3.62 13.59
N GLN A 75 6.93 4.61 13.45
CA GLN A 75 6.23 5.29 14.56
C GLN A 75 4.71 5.08 14.51
N ASP A 76 4.15 5.08 13.30
CA ASP A 76 2.72 5.20 13.05
C ASP A 76 2.28 4.13 12.06
N SER A 77 1.03 3.68 12.20
CA SER A 77 0.34 2.85 11.22
C SER A 77 -1.09 3.33 11.01
N LEU A 78 -1.57 3.21 9.79
CA LEU A 78 -2.95 3.48 9.38
C LEU A 78 -3.41 2.32 8.50
N ILE A 79 -4.45 1.62 8.96
CA ILE A 79 -5.06 0.52 8.23
C ILE A 79 -6.42 1.01 7.75
N VAL A 80 -6.69 0.84 6.47
CA VAL A 80 -7.89 1.35 5.83
C VAL A 80 -8.48 0.29 4.90
N SER A 81 -9.79 0.12 5.00
CA SER A 81 -10.60 -0.54 3.99
C SER A 81 -11.44 0.51 3.25
N SER A 82 -11.80 0.23 2.01
CA SER A 82 -12.73 1.07 1.26
C SER A 82 -13.62 0.22 0.37
N GLU A 83 -14.90 0.58 0.37
CA GLU A 83 -15.89 0.08 -0.57
C GLU A 83 -16.20 1.19 -1.60
N ASP A 84 -16.97 0.87 -2.65
CA ASP A 84 -17.35 1.82 -3.70
C ASP A 84 -16.14 2.53 -4.36
N GLN A 85 -15.11 1.74 -4.71
CA GLN A 85 -13.94 2.21 -5.45
C GLN A 85 -13.26 3.45 -4.83
N GLY A 86 -13.01 3.45 -3.51
CA GLY A 86 -12.24 4.52 -2.87
C GLY A 86 -13.03 5.76 -2.45
N LYS A 87 -14.35 5.81 -2.71
CA LYS A 87 -15.16 6.99 -2.36
C LYS A 87 -15.36 7.12 -0.85
N THR A 88 -15.70 6.03 -0.19
CA THR A 88 -15.85 5.92 1.26
C THR A 88 -14.81 4.95 1.81
N PHE A 89 -14.32 5.22 3.02
CA PHE A 89 -13.33 4.37 3.65
C PHE A 89 -13.57 4.27 5.15
N ASN A 90 -13.13 3.15 5.72
CA ASN A 90 -13.13 2.89 7.15
C ASN A 90 -11.69 2.76 7.64
N VAL A 91 -11.45 3.20 8.89
CA VAL A 91 -10.19 2.93 9.59
C VAL A 91 -10.37 1.60 10.32
N GLU A 92 -9.45 0.68 10.08
CA GLU A 92 -9.49 -0.67 10.64
C GLU A 92 -8.51 -0.80 11.81
N ASN A 93 -8.77 -1.78 12.68
CA ASN A 93 -7.86 -2.12 13.78
C ASN A 93 -6.80 -3.15 13.38
N GLU A 94 -7.06 -3.94 12.33
CA GLU A 94 -6.20 -5.05 11.92
C GLU A 94 -5.96 -5.09 10.41
N SER A 95 -4.73 -5.44 10.01
CA SER A 95 -4.38 -5.54 8.60
C SER A 95 -5.01 -6.78 7.96
N SER A 96 -5.47 -6.62 6.72
CA SER A 96 -5.86 -7.76 5.86
C SER A 96 -4.66 -8.49 5.27
N PHE A 97 -3.44 -7.94 5.40
CA PHE A 97 -2.19 -8.58 5.02
C PHE A 97 -1.60 -9.38 6.19
N THR A 98 -0.76 -10.36 5.87
CA THR A 98 -0.10 -11.18 6.89
C THR A 98 1.07 -10.41 7.51
N ASN A 99 1.43 -10.74 8.76
CA ASN A 99 2.62 -10.17 9.40
C ASN A 99 3.90 -10.50 8.61
N TYR A 100 3.96 -11.68 7.98
CA TYR A 100 5.07 -12.06 7.13
C TYR A 100 5.19 -11.20 5.87
N MET A 101 4.09 -10.94 5.15
CA MET A 101 4.08 -10.01 4.01
C MET A 101 4.54 -8.62 4.43
N THR A 102 3.98 -8.11 5.53
CA THR A 102 4.31 -6.78 6.06
C THR A 102 5.78 -6.68 6.44
N LYS A 103 6.36 -7.73 7.03
CA LYS A 103 7.79 -7.84 7.34
C LYS A 103 8.65 -7.78 6.08
N LEU A 104 8.37 -8.63 5.08
CA LEU A 104 9.15 -8.66 3.84
C LEU A 104 9.12 -7.30 3.11
N VAL A 105 7.97 -6.63 3.10
CA VAL A 105 7.84 -5.28 2.52
C VAL A 105 8.62 -4.24 3.32
N SER A 106 8.60 -4.31 4.65
CA SER A 106 9.37 -3.41 5.52
C SER A 106 10.89 -3.57 5.33
N GLU A 107 11.35 -4.80 5.11
CA GLU A 107 12.74 -5.11 4.75
C GLU A 107 13.05 -4.81 3.28
N TRP A 108 12.01 -4.54 2.49
CA TRP A 108 12.05 -4.44 1.03
C TRP A 108 12.77 -5.63 0.37
N ASN A 109 12.51 -6.82 0.90
CA ASN A 109 13.11 -8.07 0.43
C ASN A 109 12.38 -8.55 -0.83
N THR A 110 12.63 -7.85 -1.95
CA THR A 110 11.96 -8.11 -3.22
C THR A 110 12.26 -9.50 -3.77
N VAL A 111 13.44 -10.07 -3.45
CA VAL A 111 13.84 -11.41 -3.88
C VAL A 111 12.95 -12.46 -3.21
N GLU A 112 12.80 -12.40 -1.88
CA GLU A 112 11.96 -13.37 -1.18
C GLU A 112 10.49 -13.19 -1.54
N ILE A 113 10.00 -11.95 -1.69
CA ILE A 113 8.62 -11.70 -2.14
C ILE A 113 8.34 -12.38 -3.49
N LYS A 114 9.28 -12.27 -4.44
CA LYS A 114 9.13 -12.90 -5.76
C LYS A 114 9.22 -14.43 -5.71
N LYS A 115 10.04 -14.97 -4.83
CA LYS A 115 10.08 -16.41 -4.58
C LYS A 115 8.77 -16.91 -3.98
N GLU A 116 8.27 -16.25 -2.95
CA GLU A 116 7.01 -16.57 -2.28
C GLU A 116 5.81 -16.48 -3.24
N GLU A 117 5.79 -15.46 -4.11
CA GLU A 117 4.83 -15.33 -5.20
C GLU A 117 4.85 -16.55 -6.13
N ILE A 118 6.02 -17.02 -6.56
CA ILE A 118 6.13 -18.17 -7.47
C ILE A 118 5.68 -19.47 -6.77
N GLU A 119 6.02 -19.63 -5.50
CA GLU A 119 5.79 -20.87 -4.75
C GLU A 119 4.36 -21.00 -4.23
N ASN A 120 3.68 -19.89 -3.90
CA ASN A 120 2.42 -19.91 -3.18
C ASN A 120 1.26 -19.15 -3.87
N ALA A 121 1.51 -18.31 -4.88
CA ALA A 121 0.41 -17.61 -5.54
C ALA A 121 -0.52 -18.59 -6.27
N VAL A 122 -1.81 -18.45 -6.03
CA VAL A 122 -2.84 -19.19 -6.77
C VAL A 122 -3.09 -18.52 -8.12
N LEU A 123 -3.53 -19.29 -9.13
CA LEU A 123 -3.77 -18.80 -10.51
C LEU A 123 -4.69 -17.57 -10.60
N SER A 124 -5.57 -17.36 -9.62
CA SER A 124 -6.51 -16.23 -9.52
C SER A 124 -6.21 -15.29 -8.36
N SER A 125 -4.95 -15.25 -7.90
CA SER A 125 -4.53 -14.40 -6.79
C SER A 125 -4.74 -12.92 -7.11
N GLU A 126 -5.22 -12.16 -6.12
CA GLU A 126 -5.30 -10.70 -6.23
C GLU A 126 -3.89 -10.10 -6.35
N ILE A 127 -3.75 -9.07 -7.19
CA ILE A 127 -2.48 -8.32 -7.30
C ILE A 127 -2.37 -7.38 -6.09
N ILE A 128 -1.22 -7.47 -5.42
CA ILE A 128 -0.81 -6.59 -4.34
C ILE A 128 0.23 -5.61 -4.88
N VAL A 129 0.09 -4.36 -4.46
CA VAL A 129 1.04 -3.28 -4.70
C VAL A 129 1.72 -2.91 -3.39
N ALA A 130 3.03 -3.10 -3.31
CA ALA A 130 3.86 -2.50 -2.29
C ALA A 130 4.53 -1.23 -2.82
N ILE A 131 4.41 -0.14 -2.06
CA ILE A 131 5.04 1.14 -2.33
C ILE A 131 5.94 1.48 -1.15
N ARG A 132 7.17 1.87 -1.42
CA ARG A 132 8.10 2.39 -0.42
C ARG A 132 8.49 3.82 -0.76
N ILE A 133 8.20 4.73 0.15
CA ILE A 133 8.48 6.15 0.01
C ILE A 133 9.60 6.48 0.97
N ILE A 134 10.79 6.74 0.45
CA ILE A 134 11.98 7.06 1.24
C ILE A 134 12.15 8.57 1.26
N PHE A 135 12.03 9.16 2.45
CA PHE A 135 12.22 10.56 2.72
C PHE A 135 13.68 10.85 3.05
N ASN A 136 14.26 11.81 2.32
CA ASN A 136 15.61 12.30 2.61
C ASN A 136 15.62 13.84 2.54
N LYS A 137 15.60 14.46 3.72
CA LYS A 137 15.49 15.92 3.88
C LYS A 137 14.26 16.46 3.12
N ASN A 138 14.49 17.22 2.04
CA ASN A 138 13.43 17.87 1.26
C ASN A 138 12.99 17.06 0.04
N LYS A 139 13.58 15.89 -0.20
CA LYS A 139 13.27 15.03 -1.35
C LYS A 139 12.68 13.71 -0.88
N TYR A 140 11.96 13.03 -1.78
CA TYR A 140 11.55 11.65 -1.60
C TYR A 140 11.85 10.84 -2.86
N ARG A 141 12.04 9.53 -2.67
CA ARG A 141 12.05 8.51 -3.72
C ARG A 141 10.87 7.58 -3.50
N ILE A 142 10.22 7.16 -4.58
CA ILE A 142 9.12 6.20 -4.53
C ILE A 142 9.57 4.96 -5.29
N ASP A 143 9.61 3.83 -4.60
CA ASP A 143 9.86 2.51 -5.19
C ASP A 143 8.55 1.71 -5.18
N TYR A 144 8.38 0.83 -6.18
CA TYR A 144 7.20 -0.01 -6.34
C TYR A 144 7.60 -1.47 -6.48
N LEU A 145 6.75 -2.35 -5.95
CA LEU A 145 6.81 -3.77 -6.19
C LEU A 145 5.38 -4.29 -6.35
N PHE A 146 5.13 -4.96 -7.46
CA PHE A 146 3.86 -5.65 -7.73
C PHE A 146 4.10 -7.14 -7.55
N PHE A 147 3.18 -7.82 -6.89
CA PHE A 147 3.21 -9.26 -6.73
C PHE A 147 1.81 -9.79 -6.46
N ASN A 148 1.58 -11.04 -6.83
CA ASN A 148 0.38 -11.77 -6.49
C ASN A 148 0.34 -12.13 -4.99
N ASP A 149 -0.86 -12.10 -4.40
CA ASP A 149 -1.08 -12.57 -3.04
C ASP A 149 -0.56 -14.01 -2.86
N PHE A 150 0.38 -14.17 -1.93
CA PHE A 150 1.10 -15.42 -1.63
C PHE A 150 0.76 -15.99 -0.25
N PHE A 151 -0.44 -15.68 0.27
CA PHE A 151 -0.90 -16.23 1.55
C PHE A 151 -0.69 -17.74 1.63
N ASN A 152 -0.06 -18.19 2.73
CA ASN A 152 0.18 -19.60 3.00
C ASN A 152 -0.39 -19.95 4.38
N ILE A 153 -1.34 -20.89 4.41
CA ILE A 153 -2.06 -21.24 5.65
C ILE A 153 -1.15 -21.80 6.74
N GLU A 154 -0.09 -22.55 6.40
CA GLU A 154 0.82 -23.15 7.39
C GLU A 154 1.69 -22.08 8.07
N ARG A 155 2.04 -21.02 7.35
CA ARG A 155 2.84 -19.91 7.85
C ARG A 155 2.00 -18.80 8.50
N ASP A 156 0.89 -18.45 7.87
CA ASP A 156 0.17 -17.18 8.13
C ASP A 156 -1.10 -17.36 8.99
N ARG A 157 -1.41 -18.58 9.46
CA ARG A 157 -2.59 -18.88 10.29
C ARG A 157 -2.67 -18.04 11.56
N TRP A 158 -1.54 -17.73 12.17
CA TRP A 158 -1.46 -16.88 13.36
C TRP A 158 -0.96 -15.52 12.92
N LYS A 159 -1.90 -14.61 12.64
CA LYS A 159 -1.59 -13.22 12.31
C LYS A 159 -0.73 -12.63 13.42
#